data_AF-A0A6M0KYS0-F1
#
_entry.id   AF-A0A6M0KYS0-F1
#
_cell.length_a   1.000
_cell.length_b   1.000
_cell.length_c   1.000
_cell.angle_alpha   90.00
_cell.angle_beta   90.00
_cell.angle_gamma   90.00
#
_symmetry.space_group_name_H-M   'P 1'
#
loop_
_entity.id
_entity.type
_entity.pdbx_description
1 polymer ?
#
loop_
_entity_poly.entity_id
_entity_poly.type
_entity_poly.pdbx_seq_one_letter_code
_entity_poly.pdbx_strand_id
1 'polypeptide(L)'
;MIFNILKKTLLFCAVINLVGCKNEGAIPQELGLAGDGKGIIESCSVDSRYADLQKESSDELNYYLNLAGFAYHKEDYKQSNQLFDKAIDKYRYFENKGVISVSRTLSYITASFLNDTHLDYEGDGYEKVMMHNYKAINYLMLDDKEGARVEIRNSYQKQMEEKEKFKDEIAEYKKKDKEVVEEEKQ
;
A
#
# COMPACT_ATOMS: atom_id res chain seq x y z
N MET A 1 -44.32 -13.37 -37.75
CA MET A 1 -42.91 -13.65 -37.39
C MET A 1 -42.40 -12.84 -36.20
N ILE A 2 -42.97 -11.65 -35.92
CA ILE A 2 -42.56 -10.76 -34.81
C ILE A 2 -43.01 -11.27 -33.42
N PHE A 3 -44.13 -12.00 -33.34
CA PHE A 3 -44.73 -12.46 -32.07
C PHE A 3 -43.93 -13.57 -31.36
N ASN A 4 -43.19 -14.40 -32.10
CA ASN A 4 -42.36 -15.48 -31.55
C ASN A 4 -40.99 -15.01 -31.08
N ILE A 5 -40.54 -13.84 -31.54
CA ILE A 5 -39.28 -13.23 -31.12
C ILE A 5 -39.49 -12.57 -29.76
N LEU A 6 -40.59 -11.80 -29.59
CA LEU A 6 -40.93 -11.16 -28.30
C LEU A 6 -41.08 -12.17 -27.14
N LYS A 7 -41.68 -13.34 -27.41
CA LYS A 7 -41.89 -14.40 -26.41
C LYS A 7 -40.58 -15.09 -25.99
N LYS A 8 -39.61 -15.21 -26.90
CA LYS A 8 -38.29 -15.78 -26.60
C LYS A 8 -37.40 -14.79 -25.83
N THR A 9 -37.53 -13.49 -26.08
CA THR A 9 -36.82 -12.45 -25.31
C THR A 9 -37.38 -12.32 -23.89
N LEU A 10 -38.71 -12.43 -23.71
CA LEU A 10 -39.32 -12.37 -22.37
C LEU A 10 -38.99 -13.61 -21.51
N LEU A 11 -38.81 -14.78 -22.13
CA LEU A 11 -38.44 -16.01 -21.43
C LEU A 11 -36.96 -16.02 -21.00
N PHE A 12 -36.08 -15.32 -21.72
CA PHE A 12 -34.65 -15.24 -21.40
C PHE A 12 -34.37 -14.33 -20.19
N CYS A 13 -35.16 -13.26 -19.99
CA CYS A 13 -35.03 -12.39 -18.80
C CYS A 13 -35.58 -13.01 -17.50
N ALA A 14 -36.47 -14.01 -17.59
CA ALA A 14 -37.09 -14.62 -16.41
C ALA A 14 -36.20 -15.66 -15.71
N VAL A 15 -35.14 -16.17 -16.37
CA VAL A 15 -34.25 -17.20 -15.80
C VAL A 15 -33.03 -16.61 -15.07
N ILE A 16 -32.69 -15.34 -15.33
CA ILE A 16 -31.52 -14.68 -14.71
C ILE A 16 -31.83 -14.11 -13.31
N ASN A 17 -33.12 -14.03 -12.93
CA ASN A 17 -33.53 -13.43 -11.66
C ASN A 17 -33.73 -14.42 -10.49
N LEU A 18 -33.15 -15.64 -10.56
CA LEU A 18 -33.22 -16.62 -9.47
C LEU A 18 -31.85 -17.06 -8.92
N VAL A 19 -30.78 -16.29 -9.15
CA VAL A 19 -29.59 -16.34 -8.28
C VAL A 19 -29.84 -15.34 -7.16
N GLY A 20 -30.29 -15.85 -6.02
CA GLY A 20 -30.60 -15.05 -4.85
C GLY A 20 -29.42 -14.19 -4.39
N CYS A 21 -29.71 -12.94 -4.05
CA CYS A 21 -28.92 -12.19 -3.08
C CYS A 21 -29.03 -12.92 -1.73
N LYS A 22 -28.12 -13.85 -1.48
CA LYS A 22 -27.81 -14.29 -0.13
C LYS A 22 -26.71 -13.37 0.39
N ASN A 23 -27.11 -12.48 1.29
CA ASN A 23 -26.27 -11.83 2.28
C ASN A 23 -25.25 -10.81 1.74
N GLU A 24 -25.73 -9.60 1.47
CA GLU A 24 -24.91 -8.42 1.75
C GLU A 24 -24.99 -8.25 3.27
N GLY A 25 -24.18 -9.04 3.97
CA GLY A 25 -23.84 -8.75 5.34
C GLY A 25 -23.39 -7.31 5.34
N ALA A 26 -24.07 -6.49 6.14
CA ALA A 26 -23.60 -5.17 6.49
C ALA A 26 -22.08 -5.23 6.62
N ILE A 27 -21.38 -4.31 5.95
CA ILE A 27 -20.05 -3.92 6.39
C ILE A 27 -20.18 -3.85 7.92
N PRO A 28 -19.47 -4.67 8.71
CA PRO A 28 -19.53 -4.50 10.14
C PRO A 28 -18.92 -3.14 10.40
N GLN A 29 -19.79 -2.14 10.51
CA GLN A 29 -19.54 -0.89 11.19
C GLN A 29 -19.45 -1.25 12.67
N GLU A 30 -18.39 -1.98 13.02
CA GLU A 30 -17.73 -1.97 14.30
C GLU A 30 -16.23 -2.12 14.04
N LEU A 31 -15.67 -1.20 13.25
CA LEU A 31 -14.47 -0.55 13.78
C LEU A 31 -14.99 0.25 14.97
N GLY A 32 -15.04 -0.40 16.14
CA GLY A 32 -15.53 0.14 17.40
C GLY A 32 -14.68 1.32 17.88
N LEU A 33 -14.70 2.43 17.13
CA LEU A 33 -14.14 3.73 17.52
C LEU A 33 -15.04 4.44 18.56
N ALA A 34 -16.01 3.71 19.12
CA ALA A 34 -16.88 4.12 20.20
C ALA A 34 -16.74 3.14 21.37
N GLY A 35 -15.52 2.97 21.87
CA GLY A 35 -15.21 2.20 23.06
C GLY A 35 -13.87 2.69 23.61
N ASP A 36 -13.68 2.68 24.93
CA ASP A 36 -12.37 2.97 25.49
C ASP A 36 -11.34 2.07 24.79
N GLY A 37 -10.23 2.65 24.31
CA GLY A 37 -9.28 1.97 23.42
C GLY A 37 -8.56 0.78 24.03
N LYS A 38 -9.01 0.27 25.19
CA LYS A 38 -8.38 -0.79 25.97
C LYS A 38 -8.81 -2.19 25.49
N GLY A 39 -10.01 -2.34 24.92
CA GLY A 39 -10.53 -3.64 24.48
C GLY A 39 -10.08 -4.11 23.08
N ILE A 40 -9.67 -3.20 22.20
CA ILE A 40 -9.24 -3.56 20.83
C ILE A 40 -7.80 -4.12 20.82
N ILE A 41 -6.97 -3.69 21.77
CA ILE A 41 -5.57 -4.15 21.86
C ILE A 41 -5.49 -5.62 22.32
N GLU A 42 -6.49 -6.12 23.05
CA GLU A 42 -6.50 -7.49 23.60
C GLU A 42 -7.06 -8.53 22.62
N SER A 43 -7.96 -8.15 21.69
CA SER A 43 -8.55 -9.09 20.71
C SER A 43 -7.72 -9.26 19.44
N CYS A 44 -6.80 -8.33 19.15
CA CYS A 44 -5.76 -8.52 18.16
C CYS A 44 -4.59 -9.28 18.81
N SER A 45 -4.72 -10.59 18.98
CA SER A 45 -3.57 -11.47 19.21
C SER A 45 -2.76 -11.56 17.91
N VAL A 46 -2.06 -10.48 17.60
CA VAL A 46 -1.24 -10.31 16.41
C VAL A 46 -0.17 -11.39 16.31
N ASP A 47 0.17 -12.05 17.43
CA ASP A 47 1.06 -13.20 17.51
C ASP A 47 0.60 -14.38 16.62
N SER A 48 -0.71 -14.61 16.44
CA SER A 48 -1.23 -15.72 15.62
C SER A 48 -1.17 -15.42 14.12
N ARG A 49 -1.61 -14.24 13.69
CA ARG A 49 -1.56 -13.79 12.28
C ARG A 49 -0.11 -13.55 11.80
N TYR A 50 0.82 -13.27 12.71
CA TYR A 50 2.24 -13.11 12.39
C TYR A 50 2.94 -14.39 11.94
N ALA A 51 2.56 -15.52 12.53
CA ALA A 51 3.13 -16.81 12.17
C ALA A 51 2.75 -17.23 10.74
N ASP A 52 1.55 -16.81 10.28
CA ASP A 52 1.07 -17.09 8.94
C ASP A 52 1.73 -16.19 7.88
N LEU A 53 2.06 -14.93 8.21
CA LEU A 53 2.80 -14.01 7.33
C LEU A 53 4.24 -14.49 7.03
N GLN A 54 4.83 -15.33 7.87
CA GLN A 54 6.16 -15.91 7.61
C GLN A 54 6.17 -16.93 6.46
N LYS A 55 5.01 -17.45 6.05
CA LYS A 55 4.95 -18.65 5.19
C LYS A 55 4.99 -18.36 3.68
N GLU A 56 4.84 -17.10 3.26
CA GLU A 56 4.94 -16.66 1.86
C GLU A 56 6.15 -15.73 1.69
N SER A 57 7.34 -16.31 1.69
CA SER A 57 8.63 -15.60 1.74
C SER A 57 9.09 -15.00 0.40
N SER A 58 8.22 -14.34 -0.36
CA SER A 58 8.64 -13.49 -1.51
C SER A 58 8.54 -11.99 -1.22
N ASP A 59 8.08 -11.59 -0.03
CA ASP A 59 7.82 -10.18 0.30
C ASP A 59 8.38 -9.77 1.68
N GLU A 60 9.71 -9.85 1.82
CA GLU A 60 10.40 -9.48 3.06
C GLU A 60 10.23 -7.99 3.42
N LEU A 61 10.06 -7.12 2.43
CA LEU A 61 9.84 -5.69 2.67
C LEU A 61 8.51 -5.47 3.39
N ASN A 62 7.43 -5.99 2.84
CA ASN A 62 6.09 -5.87 3.40
C ASN A 62 6.00 -6.55 4.78
N TYR A 63 6.69 -7.68 4.94
CA TYR A 63 6.81 -8.35 6.24
C TYR A 63 7.36 -7.42 7.32
N TYR A 64 8.49 -6.75 7.07
CA TYR A 64 9.09 -5.82 8.04
C TYR A 64 8.27 -4.54 8.22
N LEU A 65 7.64 -4.05 7.15
CA LEU A 65 6.79 -2.86 7.19
C LEU A 65 5.60 -3.07 8.14
N ASN A 66 4.87 -4.18 8.00
CA ASN A 66 3.76 -4.51 8.90
C ASN A 66 4.25 -4.74 10.34
N LEU A 67 5.42 -5.36 10.51
CA LEU A 67 5.99 -5.63 11.83
C LEU A 67 6.26 -4.33 12.57
N ALA A 68 6.86 -3.39 11.86
CA ALA A 68 7.19 -2.08 12.40
C ALA A 68 5.93 -1.29 12.78
N GLY A 69 4.89 -1.33 11.93
CA GLY A 69 3.59 -0.70 12.22
C GLY A 69 2.89 -1.33 13.42
N PHE A 70 2.97 -2.65 13.58
CA PHE A 70 2.43 -3.31 14.76
C PHE A 70 3.18 -2.92 16.04
N ALA A 71 4.51 -2.96 16.03
CA ALA A 71 5.32 -2.51 17.15
C ALA A 71 5.06 -1.04 17.50
N TYR A 72 4.84 -0.17 16.49
CA TYR A 72 4.41 1.21 16.67
C TYR A 72 3.09 1.31 17.45
N HIS A 73 2.07 0.53 17.05
CA HIS A 73 0.76 0.52 17.72
C HIS A 73 0.79 -0.07 19.13
N LYS A 74 1.78 -0.92 19.43
CA LYS A 74 2.08 -1.39 20.79
C LYS A 74 2.90 -0.40 21.62
N GLU A 75 3.23 0.77 21.07
CA GLU A 75 4.10 1.77 21.69
C GLU A 75 5.54 1.26 21.98
N ASP A 76 5.95 0.14 21.36
CA ASP A 76 7.35 -0.32 21.36
C ASP A 76 8.10 0.39 20.23
N TYR A 77 8.32 1.69 20.43
CA TYR A 77 8.94 2.57 19.44
C TYR A 77 10.38 2.15 19.09
N LYS A 78 11.08 1.53 20.04
CA LYS A 78 12.44 1.03 19.81
C LYS A 78 12.43 -0.18 18.88
N GLN A 79 11.57 -1.17 19.14
CA GLN A 79 11.43 -2.31 18.26
C GLN A 79 10.88 -1.89 16.89
N SER A 80 9.91 -0.98 16.87
CA SER A 80 9.36 -0.42 15.63
C SER A 80 10.46 0.19 14.76
N ASN A 81 11.35 1.02 15.33
CA ASN A 81 12.49 1.58 14.62
C ASN A 81 13.42 0.51 14.04
N GLN A 82 13.76 -0.53 14.80
CA GLN A 82 14.62 -1.63 14.33
C GLN A 82 13.99 -2.42 13.17
N LEU A 83 12.67 -2.52 13.14
CA LEU A 83 11.93 -3.21 12.07
C LEU A 83 11.82 -2.33 10.83
N PHE A 84 11.54 -1.03 11.00
CA PHE A 84 11.61 -0.07 9.91
C PHE A 84 12.99 -0.01 9.27
N ASP A 85 14.08 -0.12 10.05
CA ASP A 85 15.43 -0.18 9.49
C ASP A 85 15.60 -1.37 8.53
N LYS A 86 15.07 -2.54 8.88
CA LYS A 86 15.10 -3.71 7.99
C LYS A 86 14.28 -3.50 6.71
N ALA A 87 13.10 -2.89 6.82
CA ALA A 87 12.28 -2.54 5.65
C ALA A 87 13.00 -1.51 4.75
N ILE A 88 13.65 -0.51 5.37
CA ILE A 88 14.41 0.53 4.67
C ILE A 88 15.59 -0.09 3.90
N ASP A 89 16.34 -0.98 4.53
CA ASP A 89 17.44 -1.69 3.88
C ASP A 89 16.97 -2.52 2.68
N LYS A 90 15.78 -3.11 2.78
CA LYS A 90 15.17 -3.87 1.69
C LYS A 90 14.76 -2.99 0.50
N TYR A 91 14.07 -1.88 0.70
CA TYR A 91 13.74 -1.03 -0.46
C TYR A 91 15.00 -0.43 -1.08
N ARG A 92 16.02 -0.05 -0.28
CA ARG A 92 17.28 0.50 -0.81
C ARG A 92 18.01 -0.52 -1.67
N TYR A 93 17.95 -1.79 -1.30
CA TYR A 93 18.48 -2.87 -2.12
C TYR A 93 17.78 -2.95 -3.49
N PHE A 94 16.45 -2.86 -3.53
CA PHE A 94 15.69 -2.85 -4.79
C PHE A 94 15.99 -1.60 -5.63
N GLU A 95 16.03 -0.41 -5.02
CA GLU A 95 16.37 0.84 -5.74
C GLU A 95 17.78 0.77 -6.34
N ASN A 96 18.76 0.26 -5.60
CA ASN A 96 20.13 0.08 -6.10
C ASN A 96 20.21 -0.98 -7.22
N LYS A 97 19.44 -2.06 -7.12
CA LYS A 97 19.31 -3.06 -8.19
C LYS A 97 18.70 -2.45 -9.46
N GLY A 98 17.63 -1.68 -9.32
CA GLY A 98 16.93 -1.02 -10.42
C GLY A 98 17.84 -0.05 -11.19
N VAL A 99 18.66 0.73 -10.47
CA VAL A 99 19.67 1.63 -11.08
C VAL A 99 20.71 0.85 -11.89
N ILE A 100 21.16 -0.31 -11.40
CA ILE A 100 22.10 -1.18 -12.14
C ILE A 100 21.38 -1.91 -13.30
N SER A 101 20.08 -2.18 -13.17
CA SER A 101 19.25 -2.95 -14.10
C SER A 101 18.95 -2.23 -15.41
N VAL A 102 18.99 -0.88 -15.46
CA VAL A 102 18.84 -0.12 -16.71
C VAL A 102 19.93 -0.49 -17.74
N SER A 103 21.12 -0.92 -17.29
CA SER A 103 22.17 -1.48 -18.16
C SER A 103 21.93 -2.95 -18.56
N ARG A 104 20.98 -3.64 -17.91
CA ARG A 104 20.61 -5.05 -18.07
C ARG A 104 19.19 -5.28 -18.62
N THR A 105 18.47 -4.22 -19.00
CA THR A 105 17.09 -4.27 -19.52
C THR A 105 16.95 -5.17 -20.76
N LEU A 106 18.01 -5.34 -21.54
CA LEU A 106 18.05 -6.29 -22.66
C LEU A 106 17.99 -7.77 -22.23
N SER A 107 18.45 -8.12 -21.03
CA SER A 107 18.48 -9.51 -20.53
C SER A 107 17.19 -9.90 -19.78
N TYR A 108 16.48 -8.94 -19.19
CA TYR A 108 15.25 -9.20 -18.44
C TYR A 108 14.05 -9.51 -19.36
N ILE A 109 13.95 -8.83 -20.51
CA ILE A 109 12.87 -9.10 -21.49
C ILE A 109 12.93 -10.56 -21.98
N THR A 110 14.13 -11.13 -22.15
CA THR A 110 14.31 -12.52 -22.58
C THR A 110 13.92 -13.53 -21.50
N ALA A 111 14.03 -13.16 -20.22
CA ALA A 111 13.69 -14.02 -19.09
C ALA A 111 12.18 -13.99 -18.74
N SER A 112 11.50 -12.86 -18.97
CA SER A 112 10.06 -12.71 -18.71
C SER A 112 9.16 -13.57 -19.62
N PHE A 113 9.64 -14.02 -20.78
CA PHE A 113 8.87 -14.93 -21.64
C PHE A 113 8.92 -16.40 -21.20
N LEU A 114 9.81 -16.78 -20.28
CA LEU A 114 10.11 -18.19 -19.99
C LEU A 114 9.82 -18.65 -18.56
N ASN A 115 9.41 -17.77 -17.65
CA ASN A 115 9.18 -18.18 -16.27
C ASN A 115 8.07 -17.36 -15.61
N ASP A 116 7.08 -18.05 -15.04
CA ASP A 116 6.00 -17.49 -14.23
C ASP A 116 6.61 -16.93 -12.92
N THR A 117 7.14 -15.71 -13.02
CA THR A 117 8.01 -15.12 -12.01
C THR A 117 7.17 -14.20 -11.12
N HIS A 118 6.95 -14.64 -9.89
CA HIS A 118 6.47 -13.77 -8.81
C HIS A 118 7.52 -12.66 -8.64
N LEU A 119 7.21 -11.43 -9.04
CA LEU A 119 8.11 -10.29 -8.85
C LEU A 119 8.16 -9.94 -7.37
N ASP A 120 9.37 -9.75 -6.84
CA ASP A 120 9.56 -9.28 -5.46
C ASP A 120 8.88 -7.91 -5.31
N TYR A 121 8.18 -7.71 -4.19
CA TYR A 121 7.55 -6.42 -3.89
C TYR A 121 8.59 -5.39 -3.44
N GLU A 122 8.64 -4.24 -4.13
CA GLU A 122 9.69 -3.22 -3.94
C GLU A 122 9.26 -2.05 -3.04
N GLY A 123 7.98 -2.00 -2.66
CA GLY A 123 7.37 -0.92 -1.87
C GLY A 123 7.04 0.31 -2.70
N ASP A 124 5.87 0.87 -2.44
CA ASP A 124 5.42 2.09 -3.12
C ASP A 124 6.14 3.33 -2.58
N GLY A 125 6.20 4.38 -3.41
CA GLY A 125 6.87 5.64 -3.05
C GLY A 125 6.33 6.27 -1.76
N TYR A 126 5.01 6.24 -1.57
CA TYR A 126 4.39 6.78 -0.36
C TYR A 126 4.70 5.96 0.89
N GLU A 127 4.84 4.64 0.78
CA GLU A 127 5.19 3.78 1.91
C GLU A 127 6.62 4.07 2.38
N LYS A 128 7.55 4.25 1.44
CA LYS A 128 8.93 4.64 1.75
C LYS A 128 8.98 5.97 2.50
N VAL A 129 8.18 6.95 2.11
CA VAL A 129 8.03 8.23 2.83
C VAL A 129 7.44 7.99 4.23
N MET A 130 6.39 7.18 4.33
CA MET A 130 5.72 6.87 5.60
C MET A 130 6.62 6.13 6.58
N MET A 131 7.49 5.21 6.12
CA MET A 131 8.49 4.54 6.98
C MET A 131 9.34 5.57 7.74
N HIS A 132 9.86 6.58 7.04
CA HIS A 132 10.64 7.65 7.66
C HIS A 132 9.79 8.55 8.58
N ASN A 133 8.55 8.85 8.22
CA ASN A 133 7.63 9.60 9.10
C ASN A 133 7.35 8.85 10.41
N TYR A 134 7.08 7.55 10.36
CA TYR A 134 6.86 6.74 11.56
C TYR A 134 8.12 6.67 12.43
N LYS A 135 9.30 6.49 11.84
CA LYS A 135 10.55 6.57 12.60
C LYS A 135 10.74 7.93 13.26
N ALA A 136 10.41 9.02 12.58
CA ALA A 136 10.48 10.36 13.17
C ALA A 136 9.56 10.47 14.40
N ILE A 137 8.32 9.99 14.30
CA ILE A 137 7.39 9.96 15.43
C ILE A 137 7.93 9.08 16.56
N ASN A 138 8.43 7.88 16.25
CA ASN A 138 9.06 7.00 17.24
C ASN A 138 10.19 7.67 18.00
N TYR A 139 11.08 8.37 17.29
CA TYR A 139 12.17 9.12 17.91
C TYR A 139 11.65 10.25 18.80
N LEU A 140 10.60 10.97 18.40
CA LEU A 140 9.96 11.96 19.28
C LEU A 140 9.38 11.34 20.54
N MET A 141 8.74 10.17 20.43
CA MET A 141 8.19 9.43 21.58
C MET A 141 9.27 8.87 22.51
N LEU A 142 10.49 8.69 22.00
CA LEU A 142 11.68 8.29 22.76
C LEU A 142 12.48 9.50 23.30
N ASP A 143 11.95 10.73 23.17
CA ASP A 143 12.61 12.01 23.49
C ASP A 143 13.93 12.25 22.73
N ASP A 144 14.13 11.57 21.61
CA ASP A 144 15.28 11.74 20.72
C ASP A 144 14.94 12.70 19.57
N LYS A 145 15.07 14.00 19.86
CA LYS A 145 14.76 15.08 18.90
C LYS A 145 15.71 15.09 17.70
N GLU A 146 16.96 14.67 17.89
CA GLU A 146 17.95 14.65 16.81
C GLU A 146 17.72 13.47 15.86
N GLY A 147 17.40 12.29 16.40
CA GLY A 147 16.93 11.15 15.60
C GLY A 147 15.68 11.50 14.78
N ALA A 148 14.71 12.18 15.40
CA ALA A 148 13.50 12.62 14.70
C ALA A 148 13.81 13.58 13.56
N ARG A 149 14.71 14.55 13.77
CA ARG A 149 15.13 15.52 12.74
C ARG A 149 15.76 14.83 11.54
N VAL A 150 16.60 13.83 11.77
CA VAL A 150 17.23 13.04 10.69
C VAL A 150 16.16 12.37 9.83
N GLU A 151 15.18 11.72 10.46
CA GLU A 151 14.15 11.00 9.71
C GLU A 151 13.16 11.91 9.00
N ILE A 152 12.87 13.10 9.55
CA ILE A 152 12.10 14.14 8.83
C ILE A 152 12.82 14.55 7.55
N ARG A 153 14.15 14.74 7.61
CA ARG A 153 14.95 15.07 6.43
C ARG A 153 14.92 13.93 5.41
N ASN A 154 15.06 12.68 5.85
CA ASN A 154 14.99 11.51 4.98
C ASN A 154 13.62 11.39 4.30
N SER A 155 12.55 11.57 5.06
CA SER A 155 11.17 11.59 4.56
C SER A 155 10.97 12.63 3.47
N TYR A 156 11.39 13.88 3.74
CA TYR A 156 11.32 14.96 2.76
C TYR A 156 12.12 14.66 1.49
N GLN A 157 13.34 14.15 1.65
CA GLN A 157 14.20 13.78 0.52
C GLN A 157 13.52 12.70 -0.35
N LYS A 158 12.98 11.64 0.25
CA LYS A 158 12.28 10.58 -0.48
C LYS A 158 11.00 11.11 -1.14
N GLN A 159 10.25 11.99 -0.49
CA GLN A 159 9.08 12.63 -1.10
C GLN A 159 9.46 13.45 -2.34
N MET A 160 10.57 14.18 -2.30
CA MET A 160 11.06 14.96 -3.43
C MET A 160 11.53 14.06 -4.59
N GLU A 161 12.19 12.94 -4.28
CA GLU A 161 12.55 11.92 -5.29
C GLU A 161 11.31 11.35 -5.98
N GLU A 162 10.29 10.95 -5.23
CA GLU A 162 9.03 10.44 -5.80
C GLU A 162 8.31 11.51 -6.61
N LYS A 163 8.25 12.74 -6.11
CA LYS A 163 7.66 13.87 -6.85
C LYS A 163 8.35 14.10 -8.20
N GLU A 164 9.67 13.97 -8.26
CA GLU A 164 10.43 14.13 -9.51
C GLU A 164 10.08 13.03 -10.52
N LYS A 165 9.86 11.79 -10.06
CA LYS A 165 9.41 10.68 -10.93
C LYS A 165 8.06 10.98 -11.59
N PHE A 166 7.14 11.61 -10.86
CA PHE A 166 5.78 11.91 -11.33
C PHE A 166 5.59 13.34 -11.86
N LYS A 167 6.67 14.10 -12.10
CA LYS A 167 6.58 15.54 -12.41
C LYS A 167 5.73 15.86 -13.64
N ASP A 168 5.80 15.01 -14.68
CA ASP A 168 5.14 15.24 -15.95
C ASP A 168 3.63 14.96 -15.81
N GLU A 169 3.28 13.86 -15.14
CA GLU A 169 1.89 13.54 -14.77
C GLU A 169 1.28 14.64 -13.90
N ILE A 170 2.01 15.10 -12.87
CA ILE A 170 1.58 16.21 -12.01
C ILE A 170 1.37 17.48 -12.84
N ALA A 171 2.21 17.76 -13.84
CA ALA A 171 2.07 18.91 -14.71
C ALA A 171 0.83 18.79 -15.63
N GLU A 172 0.52 17.59 -16.10
CA GLU A 172 -0.69 17.31 -16.88
C GLU A 172 -1.95 17.52 -16.05
N TYR A 173 -2.03 16.93 -14.85
CA TYR A 173 -3.16 17.10 -13.94
C TYR A 173 -3.39 18.58 -13.60
N LYS A 174 -2.30 19.34 -13.34
CA LYS A 174 -2.39 20.78 -13.08
C LYS A 174 -2.91 21.61 -14.25
N LYS A 175 -2.74 21.16 -15.49
CA LYS A 175 -3.32 21.83 -16.66
C LYS A 175 -4.81 21.56 -16.74
N LYS A 176 -5.21 20.30 -16.60
CA LYS A 176 -6.62 19.88 -16.57
C LYS A 176 -7.40 20.59 -15.47
N ASP A 177 -6.85 20.69 -14.26
CA ASP A 177 -7.49 21.40 -13.15
C ASP A 177 -7.71 22.89 -13.45
N LYS A 178 -6.78 23.53 -14.16
CA LYS A 178 -6.92 24.94 -14.57
C LYS A 178 -7.99 25.11 -15.64
N GLU A 179 -8.03 24.21 -16.62
CA GLU A 179 -9.03 24.22 -17.68
C GLU A 179 -10.44 24.04 -17.09
N VAL A 180 -10.64 23.11 -16.15
CA VAL A 180 -11.92 22.92 -15.44
C VAL A 180 -12.32 24.18 -14.65
N VAL A 181 -11.38 24.78 -13.92
CA VAL A 181 -11.65 26.02 -13.15
C VAL A 181 -11.95 27.23 -14.06
N GLU A 182 -11.43 27.24 -15.28
CA GLU A 182 -11.74 28.27 -16.28
C GLU A 182 -13.10 28.04 -16.95
N GLU A 183 -13.49 26.79 -17.19
CA GLU A 183 -14.82 26.41 -17.69
C GLU A 183 -15.94 26.67 -16.67
N GLU A 184 -15.72 26.41 -15.37
CA GLU A 184 -16.69 26.72 -14.31
C GLU A 184 -16.94 28.22 -14.09
N LYS A 185 -16.07 29.08 -14.62
CA LYS A 185 -16.18 30.55 -14.50
C LYS A 185 -16.89 31.20 -15.70
N GLN A 186 -17.20 30.44 -16.75
CA GLN A 186 -17.94 30.89 -17.93
C GLN A 186 -19.42 30.55 -17.81
#